data_AF-A0AAV1IE00-F1
#
_entry.id   AF-A0AAV1IE00-F1
#
_cell.length_a   1.000
_cell.length_b   1.000
_cell.length_c   1.000
_cell.angle_alpha   90.00
_cell.angle_beta   90.00
_cell.angle_gamma   90.00
#
_symmetry.space_group_name_H-M   'P 1'
#
loop_
_entity.id
_entity.type
_entity.pdbx_description
1 polymer ?
#
loop_
_entity_poly.entity_id
_entity_poly.type
_entity_poly.pdbx_seq_one_letter_code
_entity_poly.pdbx_strand_id
1 'polypeptide(L)'
;MRTAATSADSNTFNVIAPLEQGTKGLAVILAGDARVGDCVCLHGEVGAGKSVFSRAFIRARAQDDDLSVPSPTYLLQNTYDQLEGPPVHHFDLYRLSGQDDLGRLDFGSALSTGICLIEWPERLKEQAPAERLNMYISMLTEEEKQSLGSGQQQLAKDVEAARSAGGEDDLEEALGEAYVDRNWRSIALHPVGEAWRERCHAACSQMQRLDSVSNMYYIV
;
A
#
# COMPACT_ATOMS: atom_id res chain seq x y z
N MET A 1 28.31 -24.07 6.37
CA MET A 1 27.79 -23.47 5.13
C MET A 1 26.91 -22.30 5.56
N ARG A 2 27.49 -21.09 5.63
CA ARG A 2 26.82 -19.90 6.17
C ARG A 2 26.02 -19.26 5.03
N THR A 3 24.70 -19.16 5.21
CA THR A 3 23.79 -18.49 4.27
C THR A 3 24.14 -17.00 4.24
N ALA A 4 24.38 -16.49 3.03
CA ALA A 4 24.76 -15.11 2.78
C ALA A 4 23.63 -14.17 3.22
N ALA A 5 23.98 -13.16 4.01
CA ALA A 5 23.18 -11.95 4.11
C ALA A 5 23.09 -11.34 2.71
N THR A 6 21.88 -11.25 2.18
CA THR A 6 21.55 -10.50 0.97
C THR A 6 22.02 -9.06 1.16
N SER A 7 22.84 -8.57 0.22
CA SER A 7 23.26 -7.18 0.17
C SER A 7 22.03 -6.28 0.12
N ALA A 8 21.94 -5.30 1.01
CA ALA A 8 20.90 -4.28 0.99
C ALA A 8 20.97 -3.53 -0.36
N ASP A 9 19.96 -3.74 -1.21
CA ASP A 9 19.77 -2.94 -2.41
C ASP A 9 19.55 -1.49 -1.99
N SER A 10 20.51 -0.60 -2.32
CA SER A 10 20.55 0.81 -1.93
C SER A 10 19.38 1.70 -2.42
N ASN A 11 18.32 1.12 -2.98
CA ASN A 11 17.20 1.82 -3.62
C ASN A 11 15.80 1.38 -3.14
N THR A 12 15.71 0.57 -2.08
CA THR A 12 14.43 0.16 -1.47
C THR A 12 14.13 1.03 -0.26
N PHE A 13 12.88 1.45 -0.11
CA PHE A 13 12.41 2.19 1.07
C PHE A 13 11.45 1.33 1.88
N ASN A 14 11.74 1.09 3.15
CA ASN A 14 10.90 0.24 4.00
C ASN A 14 10.07 1.09 4.96
N VAL A 15 8.78 0.80 5.02
CA VAL A 15 7.83 1.46 5.91
C VAL A 15 7.16 0.43 6.79
N ILE A 16 7.20 0.61 8.12
CA ILE A 16 6.37 -0.16 9.04
C ILE A 16 5.10 0.65 9.34
N ALA A 17 3.95 0.02 9.13
CA ALA A 17 2.63 0.56 9.41
C ALA A 17 1.97 -0.29 10.52
N PRO A 18 1.98 0.18 11.79
CA PRO A 18 1.42 -0.55 12.94
C PRO A 18 -0.08 -0.84 12.86
N LEU A 19 -0.81 -0.02 12.10
CA LEU A 19 -2.26 -0.05 11.96
C LEU A 19 -2.66 0.22 10.51
N GLU A 20 -3.91 -0.08 10.17
CA GLU A 20 -4.48 0.24 8.85
C GLU A 20 -4.26 1.70 8.44
N GLN A 21 -4.33 2.63 9.41
CA GLN A 21 -4.14 4.06 9.19
C GLN A 21 -2.77 4.41 8.60
N GLY A 22 -1.72 3.68 8.95
CA GLY A 22 -0.38 3.85 8.35
C GLY A 22 -0.39 3.46 6.87
N THR A 23 -1.02 2.33 6.51
CA THR A 23 -1.20 1.95 5.10
C THR A 23 -2.00 3.01 4.33
N LYS A 24 -3.09 3.51 4.93
CA LYS A 24 -3.95 4.54 4.32
C LYS A 24 -3.20 5.82 4.04
N GLY A 25 -2.47 6.33 5.03
CA GLY A 25 -1.83 7.63 4.83
C GLY A 25 -0.57 7.54 3.96
N LEU A 26 0.10 6.39 3.85
CA LEU A 26 1.07 6.15 2.76
C LEU A 26 0.38 6.26 1.39
N ALA A 27 -0.82 5.68 1.25
CA ALA A 27 -1.60 5.79 0.02
C ALA A 27 -1.98 7.24 -0.30
N VAL A 28 -2.39 8.03 0.70
CA VAL A 28 -2.68 9.47 0.55
C VAL A 28 -1.46 10.25 0.06
N ILE A 29 -0.28 9.99 0.66
CA ILE A 29 0.97 10.67 0.26
C ILE A 29 1.31 10.36 -1.19
N LEU A 30 1.26 9.08 -1.58
CA LEU A 30 1.55 8.68 -2.96
C LEU A 30 0.49 9.16 -3.96
N ALA A 31 -0.78 9.23 -3.55
CA ALA A 31 -1.87 9.78 -4.36
C ALA A 31 -1.69 11.27 -4.68
N GLY A 32 -1.09 12.04 -3.76
CA GLY A 32 -0.93 13.49 -3.89
C GLY A 32 0.00 13.94 -5.03
N ASP A 33 0.93 13.10 -5.47
CA ASP A 33 1.88 13.39 -6.57
C ASP A 33 1.74 12.43 -7.75
N ALA A 34 0.65 11.64 -7.79
CA ALA A 34 0.42 10.68 -8.85
C ALA A 34 -0.03 11.36 -10.15
N ARG A 35 0.50 10.88 -11.29
CA ARG A 35 0.33 11.50 -12.61
C ARG A 35 -0.10 10.48 -13.66
N VAL A 36 -0.57 10.96 -14.81
CA VAL A 36 -0.80 10.10 -15.98
C VAL A 36 0.46 9.30 -16.28
N GLY A 37 0.31 8.00 -16.54
CA GLY A 37 1.43 7.09 -16.80
C GLY A 37 1.99 6.41 -15.54
N ASP A 38 1.57 6.80 -14.34
CA ASP A 38 2.04 6.16 -13.12
C ASP A 38 1.40 4.79 -12.93
N CYS A 39 2.22 3.82 -12.53
CA CYS A 39 1.81 2.46 -12.24
C CYS A 39 2.33 2.01 -10.87
N VAL A 40 1.42 1.60 -9.98
CA VAL A 40 1.73 1.02 -8.66
C VAL A 40 1.32 -0.45 -8.66
N CYS A 41 2.31 -1.33 -8.58
CA CYS A 41 2.18 -2.78 -8.54
C CYS A 41 2.18 -3.26 -7.08
N LEU A 42 1.04 -3.80 -6.61
CA LEU A 42 0.80 -4.19 -5.24
C LEU A 42 0.99 -5.71 -5.08
N HIS A 43 2.06 -6.09 -4.42
CA HIS A 43 2.43 -7.46 -4.09
C HIS A 43 2.10 -7.77 -2.63
N GLY A 44 1.75 -9.02 -2.34
CA GLY A 44 1.51 -9.50 -0.99
C GLY A 44 0.48 -10.62 -0.96
N GLU A 45 0.44 -11.36 0.14
CA GLU A 45 -0.53 -12.45 0.31
C GLU A 45 -1.98 -11.95 0.40
N VAL A 46 -2.94 -12.88 0.34
CA VAL A 46 -4.35 -12.56 0.59
C VAL A 46 -4.47 -11.98 2.00
N GLY A 47 -5.20 -10.86 2.14
CA GLY A 47 -5.34 -10.17 3.42
C GLY A 47 -4.18 -9.24 3.79
N ALA A 48 -3.09 -9.20 3.03
CA ALA A 48 -1.94 -8.34 3.35
C ALA A 48 -2.26 -6.85 3.38
N GLY A 49 -3.36 -6.39 2.75
CA GLY A 49 -3.76 -4.97 2.74
C GLY A 49 -3.63 -4.27 1.39
N LYS A 50 -3.44 -5.03 0.29
CA LYS A 50 -3.39 -4.47 -1.08
C LYS A 50 -4.63 -3.63 -1.41
N SER A 51 -5.84 -4.18 -1.24
CA SER A 51 -7.07 -3.43 -1.51
C SER A 51 -7.35 -2.31 -0.51
N VAL A 52 -6.78 -2.38 0.71
CA VAL A 52 -6.82 -1.25 1.68
C VAL A 52 -6.03 -0.07 1.11
N PHE A 53 -4.82 -0.32 0.62
CA PHE A 53 -4.00 0.70 -0.05
C PHE A 53 -4.73 1.27 -1.27
N SER A 54 -5.22 0.42 -2.19
CA SER A 54 -5.90 0.89 -3.41
C SER A 54 -7.11 1.77 -3.11
N ARG A 55 -7.94 1.35 -2.16
CA ARG A 55 -9.11 2.12 -1.72
C ARG A 55 -8.73 3.46 -1.13
N ALA A 56 -7.75 3.50 -0.25
CA ALA A 56 -7.29 4.75 0.35
C ALA A 56 -6.69 5.70 -0.70
N PHE A 57 -5.93 5.18 -1.65
CA PHE A 57 -5.39 5.96 -2.77
C PHE A 57 -6.50 6.60 -3.62
N ILE A 58 -7.51 5.81 -4.01
CA ILE A 58 -8.62 6.27 -4.86
C ILE A 58 -9.47 7.32 -4.13
N ARG A 59 -9.78 7.09 -2.85
CA ARG A 59 -10.51 8.05 -2.00
C ARG A 59 -9.76 9.36 -1.85
N ALA A 60 -8.44 9.30 -1.64
CA ALA A 60 -7.60 10.49 -1.58
C ALA A 60 -7.62 11.29 -2.89
N ARG A 61 -7.58 10.62 -4.05
CA ARG A 61 -7.70 11.26 -5.37
C ARG A 61 -9.09 11.83 -5.63
N ALA A 62 -10.14 11.17 -5.12
CA ALA A 62 -11.53 11.61 -5.23
C ALA A 62 -11.90 12.71 -4.25
N GLN A 63 -11.07 12.93 -3.22
CA GLN A 63 -11.39 13.79 -2.08
C GLN A 63 -12.71 13.38 -1.41
N ASP A 64 -12.97 12.07 -1.37
CA ASP A 64 -14.18 11.47 -0.83
C ASP A 64 -13.81 10.20 -0.05
N ASP A 65 -13.79 10.30 1.28
CA ASP A 65 -13.46 9.20 2.18
C ASP A 65 -14.56 8.12 2.24
N ASP A 66 -15.79 8.45 1.83
CA ASP A 66 -16.95 7.56 1.84
C ASP A 66 -17.16 6.85 0.50
N LEU A 67 -16.41 7.25 -0.55
CA LEU A 67 -16.49 6.64 -1.88
C LEU A 67 -16.37 5.11 -1.79
N SER A 68 -17.32 4.43 -2.43
CA SER A 68 -17.30 2.97 -2.53
C SER A 68 -16.24 2.50 -3.52
N VAL A 69 -15.20 1.85 -3.00
CA VAL A 69 -14.10 1.29 -3.79
C VAL A 69 -14.00 -0.21 -3.49
N PRO A 70 -14.89 -1.04 -4.08
CA PRO A 70 -14.81 -2.49 -3.95
C PRO A 70 -13.59 -3.02 -4.72
N SER A 71 -12.99 -4.11 -4.24
CA SER A 71 -11.94 -4.77 -5.02
C SER A 71 -12.52 -5.31 -6.33
N PRO A 72 -11.91 -5.05 -7.49
CA PRO A 72 -12.38 -5.52 -8.79
C PRO A 72 -12.05 -7.01 -9.01
N THR A 73 -11.92 -7.84 -7.98
CA THR A 73 -11.51 -9.25 -8.11
C THR A 73 -12.31 -10.05 -9.15
N TYR A 74 -13.60 -9.73 -9.37
CA TYR A 74 -14.44 -10.37 -10.39
C TYR A 74 -14.50 -9.60 -11.72
N LEU A 75 -14.40 -8.27 -11.67
CA LEU A 75 -14.45 -7.41 -12.86
C LEU A 75 -13.08 -7.28 -13.54
N LEU A 76 -12.02 -7.73 -12.86
CA LEU A 76 -10.60 -7.56 -13.17
C LEU A 76 -10.13 -6.09 -13.19
N GLN A 77 -11.01 -5.14 -13.51
CA GLN A 77 -10.74 -3.71 -13.58
C GLN A 77 -11.95 -2.88 -13.13
N ASN A 78 -11.69 -1.83 -12.35
CA ASN A 78 -12.59 -0.70 -12.13
C ASN A 78 -11.89 0.60 -12.59
N THR A 79 -12.67 1.55 -13.12
CA THR A 79 -12.17 2.88 -13.50
C THR A 79 -12.90 3.95 -12.70
N TYR A 80 -12.14 4.89 -12.16
CA TYR A 80 -12.62 6.04 -11.40
C TYR A 80 -12.20 7.31 -12.15
N ASP A 81 -13.13 7.92 -12.88
CA ASP A 81 -12.87 9.03 -13.81
C ASP A 81 -13.52 10.36 -13.41
N GLN A 82 -14.40 10.36 -12.40
CA GLN A 82 -15.03 11.55 -11.83
C GLN A 82 -14.10 12.20 -10.79
N LEU A 83 -12.87 12.54 -11.19
CA LEU A 83 -11.82 13.08 -10.31
C LEU A 83 -11.36 14.45 -10.80
N GLU A 84 -10.90 15.30 -9.89
CA GLU A 84 -10.09 16.47 -10.25
C GLU A 84 -8.69 15.98 -10.66
N GLY A 85 -8.54 15.54 -11.92
CA GLY A 85 -7.28 15.09 -12.51
C GLY A 85 -7.40 13.75 -13.24
N PRO A 86 -6.29 13.03 -13.44
CA PRO A 86 -6.31 11.81 -14.25
C PRO A 86 -7.17 10.71 -13.60
N PRO A 87 -7.83 9.87 -14.42
CA PRO A 87 -8.58 8.72 -13.92
C PRO A 87 -7.65 7.74 -13.21
N VAL A 88 -8.19 7.03 -12.23
CA VAL A 88 -7.51 5.90 -11.59
C VAL A 88 -8.12 4.60 -12.10
N HIS A 89 -7.28 3.72 -12.62
CA HIS A 89 -7.65 2.37 -13.04
C HIS A 89 -7.14 1.38 -11.99
N HIS A 90 -8.06 0.69 -11.33
CA HIS A 90 -7.76 -0.33 -10.33
C HIS A 90 -7.92 -1.70 -10.96
N PHE A 91 -6.83 -2.45 -11.06
CA PHE A 91 -6.79 -3.81 -11.56
C PHE A 91 -6.57 -4.80 -10.41
N ASP A 92 -7.30 -5.92 -10.43
CA ASP A 92 -7.03 -7.07 -9.58
C ASP A 92 -6.87 -8.30 -10.48
N LEU A 93 -5.63 -8.73 -10.65
CA LEU A 93 -5.28 -9.80 -11.57
C LEU A 93 -5.27 -11.18 -10.90
N TYR A 94 -5.69 -11.30 -9.64
CA TYR A 94 -5.64 -12.56 -8.89
C TYR A 94 -6.27 -13.73 -9.66
N ARG A 95 -7.43 -13.47 -10.28
CA ARG A 95 -8.25 -14.45 -11.01
C ARG A 95 -7.97 -14.53 -12.51
N LEU A 96 -7.02 -13.76 -13.03
CA LEU A 96 -6.70 -13.77 -14.45
C LEU A 96 -6.16 -15.16 -14.85
N SER A 97 -6.72 -15.78 -15.89
CA SER A 97 -6.37 -17.15 -16.30
C SER A 97 -5.82 -17.20 -17.72
N GLY A 98 -4.48 -17.13 -17.85
CA GLY A 98 -3.80 -17.23 -19.15
C GLY A 98 -3.27 -15.89 -19.65
N GLN A 99 -2.49 -15.93 -20.73
CA GLN A 99 -1.83 -14.74 -21.29
C GLN A 99 -2.79 -13.90 -22.16
N ASP A 100 -3.81 -14.51 -22.76
CA ASP A 100 -4.74 -13.85 -23.68
C ASP A 100 -5.71 -12.88 -22.97
N ASP A 101 -5.92 -13.05 -21.66
CA ASP A 101 -6.85 -12.20 -20.90
C ASP A 101 -6.29 -10.80 -20.60
N LEU A 102 -4.96 -10.61 -20.52
CA LEU A 102 -4.36 -9.29 -20.34
C LEU A 102 -4.59 -8.37 -21.55
N GLY A 103 -4.52 -8.93 -22.76
CA GLY A 103 -4.77 -8.18 -24.00
C GLY A 103 -6.19 -7.62 -24.08
N ARG A 104 -7.12 -8.14 -23.26
CA ARG A 104 -8.51 -7.66 -23.16
C ARG A 104 -8.69 -6.51 -22.16
N LEU A 105 -7.72 -6.28 -21.27
CA LEU A 105 -7.81 -5.29 -20.19
C LEU A 105 -7.42 -3.87 -20.61
N ASP A 106 -7.22 -3.62 -21.91
CA ASP A 106 -6.82 -2.33 -22.49
C ASP A 106 -5.75 -1.58 -21.66
N PHE A 107 -4.83 -2.33 -21.06
CA PHE A 107 -3.93 -1.84 -20.02
C PHE A 107 -3.03 -0.70 -20.52
N GLY A 108 -2.55 -0.79 -21.76
CA GLY A 108 -1.73 0.26 -22.37
C GLY A 108 -2.47 1.59 -22.51
N SER A 109 -3.76 1.55 -22.87
CA SER A 109 -4.62 2.74 -22.98
C SER A 109 -4.88 3.35 -21.60
N ALA A 110 -5.24 2.51 -20.63
CA ALA A 110 -5.44 2.92 -19.24
C ALA A 110 -4.19 3.61 -18.67
N LEU A 111 -3.01 3.02 -18.87
CA LEU A 111 -1.75 3.61 -18.43
C LEU A 111 -1.45 4.94 -19.14
N SER A 112 -1.73 5.04 -20.44
CA SER A 112 -1.44 6.26 -21.21
C SER A 112 -2.35 7.44 -20.88
N THR A 113 -3.47 7.20 -20.20
CA THR A 113 -4.51 8.22 -19.91
C THR A 113 -4.73 8.46 -18.42
N GLY A 114 -4.26 7.56 -17.56
CA GLY A 114 -4.54 7.60 -16.13
C GLY A 114 -3.41 7.06 -15.24
N ILE A 115 -3.77 6.77 -14.00
CA ILE A 115 -2.93 6.11 -13.00
C ILE A 115 -3.40 4.67 -12.85
N CYS A 116 -2.49 3.71 -12.86
CA CYS A 116 -2.81 2.29 -12.70
C CYS A 116 -2.40 1.78 -11.31
N LEU A 117 -3.35 1.21 -10.57
CA LEU A 117 -3.12 0.42 -9.36
C LEU A 117 -3.35 -1.05 -9.71
N ILE A 118 -2.34 -1.91 -9.53
CA ILE A 118 -2.42 -3.30 -9.98
C ILE A 118 -2.16 -4.23 -8.81
N GLU A 119 -3.20 -4.92 -8.34
CA GLU A 119 -3.05 -6.03 -7.41
C GLU A 119 -2.68 -7.32 -8.16
N TRP A 120 -1.79 -8.11 -7.57
CA TRP A 120 -1.25 -9.35 -8.16
C TRP A 120 -0.56 -9.13 -9.51
N PRO A 121 0.40 -8.20 -9.58
CA PRO A 121 1.07 -7.79 -10.82
C PRO A 121 1.94 -8.90 -11.44
N GLU A 122 2.18 -10.02 -10.75
CA GLU A 122 2.91 -11.18 -11.30
C GLU A 122 2.28 -11.70 -12.59
N ARG A 123 0.97 -11.44 -12.76
CA ARG A 123 0.25 -11.81 -13.98
C ARG A 123 0.63 -10.96 -15.19
N LEU A 124 1.13 -9.74 -15.01
CA LEU A 124 1.56 -8.84 -16.10
C LEU A 124 2.73 -9.40 -16.93
N LYS A 125 3.61 -10.19 -16.29
CA LYS A 125 4.84 -10.74 -16.91
C LYS A 125 5.62 -9.65 -17.66
N GLU A 126 5.82 -9.82 -18.97
CA GLU A 126 6.57 -8.91 -19.85
C GLU A 126 5.83 -7.61 -20.16
N GLN A 127 4.54 -7.51 -19.82
CA GLN A 127 3.73 -6.29 -20.04
C GLN A 127 3.86 -5.28 -18.88
N ALA A 128 4.61 -5.62 -17.84
CA ALA A 128 4.83 -4.69 -16.73
C ALA A 128 5.53 -3.40 -17.24
N PRO A 129 5.04 -2.20 -16.87
CA PRO A 129 5.62 -0.95 -17.36
C PRO A 129 7.09 -0.79 -16.98
N ALA A 130 7.86 -0.13 -17.86
CA ALA A 130 9.28 0.14 -17.64
C ALA A 130 9.52 1.06 -16.43
N GLU A 131 8.62 2.02 -16.20
CA GLU A 131 8.57 2.82 -14.98
C GLU A 131 7.36 2.43 -14.14
N ARG A 132 7.62 2.01 -12.89
CA ARG A 132 6.58 1.58 -11.96
C ARG A 132 7.11 1.56 -10.53
N LEU A 133 6.20 1.56 -9.56
CA LEU A 133 6.51 1.24 -8.18
C LEU A 133 6.06 -0.20 -7.89
N ASN A 134 6.99 -1.09 -7.53
CA ASN A 134 6.59 -2.37 -6.93
C ASN A 134 6.53 -2.19 -5.41
N MET A 135 5.36 -2.39 -4.82
CA MET A 135 5.11 -2.27 -3.39
C MET A 135 4.80 -3.66 -2.83
N TYR A 136 5.64 -4.14 -1.91
CA TYR A 136 5.45 -5.42 -1.25
C TYR A 136 4.88 -5.19 0.15
N ILE A 137 3.71 -5.76 0.41
CA ILE A 137 3.00 -5.64 1.67
C ILE A 137 2.96 -7.01 2.35
N SER A 138 3.48 -7.09 3.57
CA SER A 138 3.40 -8.29 4.42
C SER A 138 3.01 -7.91 5.84
N MET A 139 2.42 -8.86 6.58
CA MET A 139 2.22 -8.70 8.02
C MET A 139 3.53 -9.00 8.75
N LEU A 140 3.84 -8.25 9.81
CA LEU A 140 4.98 -8.56 10.66
C LEU A 140 4.63 -9.67 11.64
N THR A 141 5.55 -10.61 11.77
CA THR A 141 5.59 -11.58 12.86
C THR A 141 6.00 -10.92 14.18
N GLU A 142 5.72 -11.58 15.30
CA GLU A 142 6.15 -11.10 16.63
C GLU A 142 7.68 -10.98 16.75
N GLU A 143 8.40 -11.90 16.12
CA GLU A 143 9.87 -11.89 16.09
C GLU A 143 10.40 -10.66 15.35
N GLU A 144 9.81 -10.33 14.20
CA GLU A 144 10.16 -9.12 13.44
C GLU A 144 9.84 -7.86 14.23
N LYS A 145 8.68 -7.80 14.90
CA LYS A 145 8.31 -6.67 15.77
C LYS A 145 9.33 -6.46 16.90
N GLN A 146 9.79 -7.54 17.54
CA GLN A 146 10.78 -7.48 18.61
C GLN A 146 12.17 -7.06 18.10
N SER A 147 12.48 -7.34 16.82
CA SER A 147 13.74 -6.93 16.20
C SER A 147 13.80 -5.45 15.80
N LEU A 148 12.65 -4.75 15.81
CA LEU A 148 12.61 -3.32 15.56
C LEU A 148 13.39 -2.57 16.67
N GLY A 149 14.02 -1.45 16.33
CA GLY A 149 14.83 -0.67 17.28
C GLY A 149 14.04 -0.10 18.48
N SER A 150 14.76 0.43 19.47
CA SER A 150 14.16 0.80 20.77
C SER A 150 13.06 1.87 20.69
N GLY A 151 13.15 2.81 19.75
CA GLY A 151 12.08 3.79 19.49
C GLY A 151 10.82 3.15 18.89
N GLN A 152 11.00 2.16 18.01
CA GLN A 152 9.91 1.39 17.42
C GLN A 152 9.23 0.46 18.43
N GLN A 153 9.98 -0.11 19.39
CA GLN A 153 9.43 -0.94 20.46
C GLN A 153 8.57 -0.15 21.45
N GLN A 154 8.87 1.13 21.69
CA GLN A 154 8.09 1.93 22.64
C GLN A 154 6.70 2.27 22.11
N LEU A 155 6.57 2.69 20.84
CA LEU A 155 5.23 2.86 20.27
C LEU A 155 4.49 1.53 20.12
N ALA A 156 5.20 0.44 19.80
CA ALA A 156 4.59 -0.89 19.81
C ALA A 156 3.94 -1.18 21.16
N LYS A 157 4.66 -0.91 22.25
CA LYS A 157 4.15 -1.02 23.61
C LYS A 157 3.06 -0.01 23.92
N ASP A 158 3.11 1.21 23.39
CA ASP A 158 2.07 2.22 23.64
C ASP A 158 0.75 1.85 22.91
N VAL A 159 0.84 1.34 21.68
CA VAL A 159 -0.30 0.77 20.93
C VAL A 159 -0.83 -0.50 21.62
N GLU A 160 0.06 -1.35 22.13
CA GLU A 160 -0.34 -2.54 22.91
C GLU A 160 -0.84 -2.23 24.34
N ALA A 161 -0.43 -1.12 24.94
CA ALA A 161 -0.93 -0.68 26.23
C ALA A 161 -2.33 -0.07 26.06
N ALA A 162 -2.55 0.70 24.99
CA ALA A 162 -3.87 1.11 24.56
C ALA A 162 -4.77 -0.11 24.27
N ARG A 163 -4.22 -1.21 23.74
CA ARG A 163 -4.89 -2.53 23.56
C ARG A 163 -5.37 -3.17 24.88
N SER A 164 -4.66 -2.96 26.00
CA SER A 164 -4.99 -3.60 27.29
C SER A 164 -5.79 -2.71 28.25
N ALA A 165 -5.85 -1.41 28.00
CA ALA A 165 -6.59 -0.45 28.83
C ALA A 165 -8.08 -0.33 28.45
N GLY A 166 -8.47 -0.69 27.22
CA GLY A 166 -9.87 -0.88 26.84
C GLY A 166 -10.23 -2.36 26.94
N GLY A 167 -11.15 -2.72 27.83
CA GLY A 167 -11.61 -4.09 27.98
C GLY A 167 -12.17 -4.66 26.67
N GLU A 168 -12.07 -5.98 26.48
CA GLU A 168 -12.59 -6.66 25.29
C GLU A 168 -14.09 -6.36 25.06
N ASP A 169 -14.88 -6.21 26.13
CA ASP A 169 -16.32 -5.94 26.08
C ASP A 169 -16.66 -4.44 25.85
N ASP A 170 -15.92 -3.50 26.43
CA ASP A 170 -16.22 -2.05 26.33
C ASP A 170 -15.91 -1.47 24.93
N LEU A 171 -15.01 -2.12 24.19
CA LEU A 171 -14.62 -1.70 22.84
C LEU A 171 -15.59 -2.18 21.75
N GLU A 172 -16.27 -3.30 21.97
CA GLU A 172 -17.24 -3.87 21.04
C GLU A 172 -18.54 -3.03 21.01
N GLU A 173 -18.95 -2.49 22.16
CA GLU A 173 -20.12 -1.62 22.31
C GLU A 173 -19.86 -0.16 21.87
N ALA A 174 -18.62 0.34 21.99
CA ALA A 174 -18.25 1.70 21.60
C ALA A 174 -17.94 1.90 20.11
N LEU A 175 -17.61 0.82 19.37
CA LEU A 175 -17.10 0.89 17.99
C LEU A 175 -17.89 0.07 16.95
N GLY A 176 -19.06 -0.45 17.32
CA GLY A 176 -20.05 -1.17 16.50
C GLY A 176 -19.64 -1.61 15.09
N GLU A 177 -19.60 -2.92 14.83
CA GLU A 177 -19.31 -3.58 13.53
C GLU A 177 -18.01 -3.16 12.78
N ALA A 178 -17.27 -2.14 13.22
CA ALA A 178 -16.05 -1.70 12.58
C ALA A 178 -14.87 -2.58 13.01
N TYR A 179 -14.52 -3.54 12.15
CA TYR A 179 -13.26 -4.27 12.24
C TYR A 179 -12.09 -3.29 12.32
N VAL A 180 -11.50 -3.11 13.51
CA VAL A 180 -10.25 -2.37 13.66
C VAL A 180 -9.14 -3.32 13.24
N ASP A 181 -8.62 -3.11 12.03
CA ASP A 181 -7.47 -3.86 11.53
C ASP A 181 -6.20 -3.45 12.29
N ARG A 182 -5.82 -4.34 13.21
CA ARG A 182 -4.70 -4.19 14.17
C ARG A 182 -3.41 -4.83 13.69
N ASN A 183 -3.33 -5.21 12.41
CA ASN A 183 -2.16 -5.91 11.88
C ASN A 183 -1.04 -4.92 11.50
N TRP A 184 0.14 -5.16 12.09
CA TRP A 184 1.36 -4.47 11.70
C TRP A 184 1.80 -4.95 10.34
N ARG A 185 2.14 -4.01 9.47
CA ARG A 185 2.59 -4.29 8.11
C ARG A 185 3.98 -3.75 7.85
N SER A 186 4.73 -4.51 7.09
CA SER A 186 5.97 -4.09 6.45
C SER A 186 5.61 -3.79 5.01
N ILE A 187 5.93 -2.58 4.56
CA ILE A 187 5.66 -2.09 3.23
C ILE A 187 6.99 -1.70 2.61
N ALA A 188 7.49 -2.54 1.70
CA ALA A 188 8.72 -2.27 0.98
C ALA A 188 8.40 -1.62 -0.38
N LEU A 189 8.95 -0.44 -0.61
CA LEU A 189 8.81 0.34 -1.84
C LEU A 189 10.04 0.11 -2.72
N HIS A 190 9.84 -0.53 -3.87
CA HIS A 190 10.86 -0.84 -4.86
C HIS A 190 10.58 -0.03 -6.15
N PRO A 191 11.05 1.22 -6.22
CA PRO A 191 10.88 2.04 -7.41
C PRO A 191 11.68 1.49 -8.60
N VAL A 192 11.04 1.47 -9.78
CA VAL A 192 11.67 1.18 -11.07
C VAL A 192 11.56 2.44 -11.93
N GLY A 193 12.72 2.97 -12.34
CA GLY A 193 12.82 4.27 -13.01
C GLY A 193 13.23 5.39 -12.04
N GLU A 194 13.75 6.49 -12.60
CA GLU A 194 14.26 7.62 -11.80
C GLU A 194 13.13 8.42 -11.15
N ALA A 195 12.04 8.65 -11.90
CA ALA A 195 10.89 9.40 -11.39
C ALA A 195 10.29 8.77 -10.12
N TRP A 196 10.13 7.44 -10.10
CA TRP A 196 9.65 6.74 -8.90
C TRP A 196 10.65 6.76 -7.75
N ARG A 197 11.96 6.75 -8.01
CA ARG A 197 12.98 6.86 -6.95
C ARG A 197 12.88 8.20 -6.23
N GLU A 198 12.79 9.29 -6.97
CA GLU A 198 12.64 10.63 -6.40
C GLU A 198 11.35 10.75 -5.59
N ARG A 199 10.24 10.23 -6.12
CA ARG A 199 8.94 10.25 -5.43
C ARG A 199 8.95 9.40 -4.15
N CYS A 200 9.54 8.21 -4.16
CA CYS A 200 9.67 7.41 -2.94
C CYS A 200 10.51 8.14 -1.88
N HIS A 201 11.60 8.78 -2.27
CA HIS A 201 12.41 9.60 -1.36
C HIS A 201 11.60 10.78 -0.78
N ALA A 202 10.84 11.48 -1.60
CA ALA A 202 9.97 12.57 -1.17
C ALA A 202 8.86 12.10 -0.23
N ALA A 203 8.21 10.96 -0.55
CA ALA A 203 7.20 10.33 0.29
C ALA A 203 7.78 9.94 1.66
N CYS A 204 8.97 9.35 1.69
CA CYS A 204 9.66 9.05 2.94
C CYS A 204 9.98 10.31 3.76
N SER A 205 10.49 11.35 3.11
CA SER A 205 10.76 12.64 3.76
C SER A 205 9.48 13.30 4.31
N GLN A 206 8.34 13.10 3.65
CA GLN A 206 7.04 13.59 4.11
C GLN A 206 6.52 12.78 5.30
N MET A 207 6.59 11.44 5.23
CA MET A 207 6.22 10.55 6.35
C MET A 207 7.05 10.85 7.60
N GLN A 208 8.37 11.05 7.48
CA GLN A 208 9.24 11.41 8.61
C GLN A 208 8.82 12.72 9.30
N ARG A 209 8.37 13.71 8.52
CA ARG A 209 7.86 14.97 9.06
C ARG A 209 6.54 14.78 9.80
N LEU A 210 5.63 13.98 9.25
CA LEU A 210 4.32 13.71 9.85
C LEU A 210 4.42 12.82 11.10
N ASP A 211 5.37 11.88 11.12
CA ASP A 211 5.52 10.93 12.21
C ASP A 211 5.92 11.62 13.53
N SER A 212 6.67 12.74 13.45
CA SER A 212 6.98 13.59 14.62
C SER A 212 5.74 14.19 15.33
N VAL A 213 4.55 14.06 14.71
CA VAL A 213 3.28 14.62 15.20
C VAL A 213 2.23 13.54 15.50
N SER A 214 2.26 12.38 14.83
CA SER A 214 1.12 11.46 14.81
C SER A 214 1.41 9.99 15.14
N ASN A 215 2.67 9.56 15.31
CA ASN A 215 3.04 8.15 15.56
C ASN A 215 2.39 7.16 14.56
N MET A 216 2.30 7.54 13.28
CA MET A 216 1.54 6.78 12.26
C MET A 216 2.42 5.89 11.39
N TYR A 217 3.75 6.10 11.37
CA TYR A 217 4.65 5.41 10.45
C TYR A 217 5.99 5.13 11.10
N TYR A 218 6.72 4.14 10.59
CA TYR A 218 8.17 4.11 10.74
C TYR A 218 8.84 3.91 9.42
N ILE A 219 9.91 4.66 9.15
CA ILE A 219 10.76 4.42 7.99
C ILE A 219 12.03 3.74 8.48
N VAL A 220 12.36 2.59 7.89
CA VAL A 220 13.54 1.77 8.21
C VAL A 220 14.57 1.89 7.10
#